data_AF-A0A938Q8N0-F1
#
_entry.id   AF-A0A938Q8N0-F1
#
_cell.length_a   1.000
_cell.length_b   1.000
_cell.length_c   1.000
_cell.angle_alpha   90.00
_cell.angle_beta   90.00
_cell.angle_gamma   90.00
#
_symmetry.space_group_name_H-M   'P 1'
#
loop_
_entity.id
_entity.type
_entity.pdbx_description
1 polymer ?
#
loop_
_entity_poly.entity_id
_entity_poly.type
_entity_poly.pdbx_seq_one_letter_code
_entity_poly.pdbx_strand_id
1 'polypeptide(L)'
;MNAQTLAYESARAPLLAALASLNQVLLGKDREVRLALACLLALGRDRTPYESLRSVLVYPSQFVVPGEWHDEHGVVTEESRVLAGESWDVSRVILSWEDVDSRGAPGEAYNVAVHEFAHYLDHEWGGAPWIEGSDAQRRWVQLLDVELERLRAQADAGARTFLDPYAAEDRGEFFAVASEAFFEEPALFARELPALYLGLADLYRLDPAAW
;
A
#
# COMPACT_ATOMS: atom_id res chain seq x y z
N MET A 1 21.55 -7.90 15.96
CA MET A 1 21.08 -7.17 14.76
C MET A 1 20.20 -8.15 14.01
N ASN A 2 18.87 -7.92 13.92
CA ASN A 2 17.99 -8.85 13.20
C ASN A 2 18.11 -8.59 11.68
N ALA A 3 17.63 -9.51 10.86
CA ALA A 3 17.78 -9.39 9.41
C ALA A 3 16.99 -8.18 8.83
N GLN A 4 15.91 -7.72 9.49
CA GLN A 4 15.21 -6.47 9.17
C GLN A 4 16.14 -5.27 9.32
N THR A 5 17.01 -5.27 10.32
CA THR A 5 18.00 -4.20 10.55
C THR A 5 19.09 -4.20 9.45
N LEU A 6 19.45 -5.36 8.91
CA LEU A 6 20.48 -5.50 7.86
C LEU A 6 19.97 -5.16 6.46
N ALA A 7 18.77 -5.62 6.11
CA ALA A 7 18.08 -5.21 4.89
C ALA A 7 17.79 -3.69 4.90
N TYR A 8 17.42 -3.17 6.08
CA TYR A 8 17.25 -1.74 6.34
C TYR A 8 18.52 -0.94 6.04
N GLU A 9 19.69 -1.31 6.57
CA GLU A 9 20.91 -0.54 6.33
C GLU A 9 21.29 -0.48 4.84
N SER A 10 20.99 -1.54 4.09
CA SER A 10 21.25 -1.58 2.65
C SER A 10 20.28 -0.70 1.84
N ALA A 11 19.02 -0.57 2.25
CA ALA A 11 18.01 0.24 1.57
C ALA A 11 17.98 1.71 2.02
N ARG A 12 18.51 2.01 3.21
CA ARG A 12 18.43 3.32 3.87
C ARG A 12 19.05 4.48 3.08
N ALA A 13 20.21 4.28 2.46
CA ALA A 13 20.89 5.37 1.75
C ALA A 13 20.16 5.79 0.45
N PRO A 14 19.76 4.87 -0.45
CA PRO A 14 18.91 5.19 -1.60
C PRO A 14 17.59 5.84 -1.18
N LEU A 15 17.02 5.36 -0.07
CA LEU A 15 15.77 5.84 0.47
C LEU A 15 15.85 7.29 0.96
N LEU A 16 16.83 7.61 1.80
CA LEU A 16 17.00 8.98 2.29
C LEU A 16 17.29 9.94 1.15
N ALA A 17 17.93 9.48 0.06
CA ALA A 17 18.11 10.28 -1.16
C ALA A 17 16.78 10.52 -1.89
N ALA A 18 15.90 9.51 -1.99
CA ALA A 18 14.57 9.66 -2.57
C ALA A 18 13.69 10.60 -1.73
N LEU A 19 13.65 10.40 -0.41
CA LEU A 19 12.91 11.27 0.51
C LEU A 19 13.47 12.70 0.55
N ALA A 20 14.79 12.89 0.48
CA ALA A 20 15.42 14.20 0.42
C ALA A 20 15.20 14.94 -0.91
N SER A 21 14.82 14.22 -1.97
CA SER A 21 14.41 14.83 -3.25
C SER A 21 12.96 15.35 -3.22
N LEU A 22 12.18 14.97 -2.21
CA LEU A 22 10.83 15.49 -1.97
C LEU A 22 10.91 16.79 -1.16
N ASN A 23 10.20 17.82 -1.62
CA ASN A 23 10.41 19.21 -1.22
C ASN A 23 10.24 19.51 0.28
N GLN A 24 9.51 18.69 1.06
CA GLN A 24 9.37 18.84 2.53
C GLN A 24 9.00 17.53 3.24
N VAL A 25 9.91 16.99 4.06
CA VAL A 25 9.57 15.98 5.08
C VAL A 25 10.44 16.17 6.33
N LEU A 26 9.81 16.30 7.52
CA LEU A 26 10.49 16.27 8.82
C LEU A 26 10.17 14.95 9.51
N LEU A 27 11.17 14.09 9.74
CA LEU A 27 10.99 12.71 10.21
C LEU A 27 11.79 12.42 11.49
N GLY A 28 11.30 11.44 12.26
CA GLY A 28 12.06 10.75 13.32
C GLY A 28 12.29 9.29 12.93
N LYS A 29 13.21 8.57 13.60
CA LYS A 29 13.69 7.24 13.16
C LYS A 29 12.61 6.22 12.75
N ASP A 30 11.57 6.01 13.56
CA ASP A 30 10.51 5.02 13.24
C ASP A 30 9.61 5.51 12.08
N ARG A 31 9.49 6.82 11.92
CA ARG A 31 8.72 7.48 10.85
C ARG A 31 9.47 7.44 9.52
N GLU A 32 10.80 7.56 9.57
CA GLU A 32 11.67 7.32 8.42
C GLU A 32 11.50 5.91 7.88
N VAL A 33 11.33 4.91 8.75
CA VAL A 33 11.21 3.49 8.37
C VAL A 33 9.88 3.19 7.68
N ARG A 34 8.74 3.72 8.13
CA ARG A 34 7.46 3.41 7.48
C ARG A 34 7.31 4.08 6.12
N LEU A 35 7.72 5.34 6.02
CA LEU A 35 7.87 6.00 4.73
C LEU A 35 8.93 5.30 3.87
N ALA A 36 9.94 4.68 4.50
CA ALA A 36 10.88 3.85 3.78
C ALA A 36 10.20 2.70 3.06
N LEU A 37 9.38 1.97 3.81
CA LEU A 37 8.64 0.80 3.35
C LEU A 37 7.65 1.18 2.24
N ALA A 38 6.96 2.32 2.38
CA ALA A 38 6.11 2.87 1.34
C ALA A 38 6.90 3.17 0.05
N CYS A 39 8.10 3.76 0.16
CA CYS A 39 8.98 3.97 -0.99
C CYS A 39 9.71 2.68 -1.45
N LEU A 40 9.74 1.60 -0.67
CA LEU A 40 10.32 0.30 -1.06
C LEU A 40 9.42 -0.46 -2.03
N LEU A 41 8.12 -0.14 -2.09
CA LEU A 41 7.19 -0.61 -3.13
C LEU A 41 7.73 -0.35 -4.56
N ALA A 42 8.64 0.61 -4.68
CA ALA A 42 9.33 0.97 -5.90
C ALA A 42 10.67 0.28 -6.18
N LEU A 43 11.31 -0.27 -5.15
CA LEU A 43 12.70 -0.68 -5.22
C LEU A 43 12.82 -2.08 -5.82
N GLY A 44 13.47 -2.17 -6.99
CA GLY A 44 13.73 -3.43 -7.71
C GLY A 44 13.59 -3.34 -9.23
N ARG A 45 13.23 -2.18 -9.78
CA ARG A 45 12.89 -2.02 -11.21
C ARG A 45 13.71 -0.94 -11.91
N ASP A 46 13.85 -1.10 -13.23
CA ASP A 46 14.62 -0.20 -14.10
C ASP A 46 13.88 1.12 -14.42
N ARG A 47 12.56 1.17 -14.16
CA ARG A 47 11.72 2.38 -14.26
C ARG A 47 11.48 2.95 -12.88
N THR A 48 11.58 4.26 -12.74
CA THR A 48 11.25 4.98 -11.50
C THR A 48 9.73 5.12 -11.37
N PRO A 49 9.06 4.40 -10.44
CA PRO A 49 7.59 4.44 -10.27
C PRO A 49 7.01 5.79 -9.94
N TYR A 50 7.84 6.71 -9.45
CA TYR A 50 7.40 7.97 -8.88
C TYR A 50 7.73 9.15 -9.80
N GLU A 51 7.93 8.93 -11.10
CA GLU A 51 8.18 10.03 -12.05
C GLU A 51 7.05 11.07 -12.05
N SER A 52 5.81 10.61 -11.84
CA SER A 52 4.64 11.48 -11.76
C SER A 52 4.45 12.08 -10.36
N LEU A 53 4.98 11.46 -9.30
CA LEU A 53 4.81 11.89 -7.90
C LEU A 53 5.59 13.18 -7.64
N ARG A 54 4.85 14.26 -7.39
CA ARG A 54 5.41 15.61 -7.16
C ARG A 54 5.53 15.95 -5.68
N SER A 55 4.67 15.40 -4.83
CA SER A 55 4.70 15.70 -3.40
C SER A 55 4.04 14.61 -2.55
N VAL A 56 4.63 14.38 -1.37
CA VAL A 56 3.99 13.65 -0.27
C VAL A 56 3.70 14.67 0.82
N LEU A 57 2.43 14.91 1.12
CA LEU A 57 2.00 15.85 2.14
C LEU A 57 1.68 15.07 3.41
N VAL A 58 2.26 15.48 4.54
CA VAL A 58 1.96 14.80 5.80
C VAL A 58 1.48 15.78 6.86
N TYR A 59 0.24 15.59 7.29
CA TYR A 59 -0.44 16.40 8.29
C TYR A 59 -0.28 15.81 9.69
N PRO A 60 -0.37 16.62 10.75
CA PRO A 60 -0.25 16.11 12.13
C PRO A 60 -1.30 15.06 12.52
N SER A 61 -2.51 15.16 11.97
CA SER A 61 -3.67 14.32 12.30
C SER A 61 -4.52 14.09 11.05
N GLN A 62 -5.57 13.28 11.19
CA GLN A 62 -6.60 13.09 10.17
C GLN A 62 -7.11 14.43 9.65
N PHE A 63 -7.40 14.46 8.35
CA PHE A 63 -7.82 15.65 7.65
C PHE A 63 -9.20 15.43 7.04
N VAL A 64 -9.96 16.52 6.93
CA VAL A 64 -11.28 16.50 6.32
C VAL A 64 -11.13 16.95 4.88
N VAL A 65 -11.45 16.08 3.94
CA VAL A 65 -11.48 16.42 2.53
C VAL A 65 -12.95 16.67 2.15
N PRO A 66 -13.27 17.85 1.58
CA PRO A 66 -14.56 18.05 0.93
C PRO A 66 -14.62 17.12 -0.30
N GLY A 67 -15.50 16.12 -0.28
CA GLY A 67 -15.76 15.27 -1.44
C GLY A 67 -17.01 15.77 -2.18
N GLU A 68 -16.92 15.88 -3.50
CA GLU A 68 -18.07 16.09 -4.38
C GLU A 68 -18.38 14.77 -5.07
N TRP A 69 -19.49 14.12 -4.70
CA TRP A 69 -19.98 12.94 -5.43
C TRP A 69 -21.06 13.39 -6.41
N HIS A 70 -20.86 13.06 -7.69
CA HIS A 70 -21.82 13.32 -8.76
C HIS A 70 -22.57 12.03 -9.04
N ASP A 71 -23.87 12.00 -8.76
CA ASP A 71 -24.69 10.88 -9.18
C ASP A 71 -25.01 10.93 -10.69
N GLU A 72 -25.55 9.84 -11.23
CA GLU A 72 -25.96 9.72 -12.64
C GLU A 72 -27.05 10.73 -13.06
N HIS A 73 -27.61 11.49 -12.11
CA HIS A 73 -28.64 12.49 -12.30
C HIS A 73 -28.12 13.93 -12.12
N GLY A 74 -26.81 14.11 -11.91
CA GLY A 74 -26.17 15.43 -11.79
C GLY A 74 -26.39 16.12 -10.45
N VAL A 75 -26.81 15.38 -9.42
CA VAL A 75 -26.87 15.88 -8.04
C VAL A 75 -25.46 15.81 -7.45
N VAL A 76 -24.94 16.96 -7.03
CA VAL A 76 -23.69 17.05 -6.28
C VAL A 76 -24.01 16.90 -4.80
N THR A 77 -23.53 15.83 -4.19
CA THR A 77 -23.57 15.65 -2.74
C THR A 77 -22.22 16.06 -2.19
N GLU A 78 -22.18 17.15 -1.41
CA GLU A 78 -21.03 17.49 -0.58
C GLU A 78 -21.03 16.58 0.66
N GLU A 79 -20.18 15.56 0.66
CA GLU A 79 -19.89 14.77 1.85
C GLU A 79 -18.46 15.04 2.28
N SER A 80 -18.28 15.52 3.51
CA SER A 80 -16.97 15.65 4.14
C SER A 80 -16.55 14.29 4.68
N ARG A 81 -15.41 13.78 4.19
CA ARG A 81 -14.81 12.53 4.68
C ARG A 81 -13.61 12.83 5.55
N VAL A 82 -13.54 12.16 6.70
CA VAL A 82 -12.34 12.14 7.55
C VAL A 82 -11.43 11.06 7.01
N LEU A 83 -10.25 11.43 6.54
CA LEU A 83 -9.32 10.52 5.89
C LEU A 83 -8.01 10.42 6.67
N ALA A 84 -7.48 9.20 6.76
CA ALA A 84 -6.15 8.88 7.29
C ALA A 84 -5.06 9.05 6.22
N GLY A 85 -5.44 8.89 4.96
CA GLY A 85 -4.62 9.09 3.77
C GLY A 85 -5.50 9.29 2.54
N GLU A 86 -4.91 9.85 1.47
CA GLU A 86 -5.57 9.95 0.16
C GLU A 86 -4.54 10.10 -0.97
N SER A 87 -4.75 9.38 -2.07
CA SER A 87 -4.07 9.59 -3.34
C SER A 87 -4.96 10.44 -4.26
N TRP A 88 -4.71 11.77 -4.27
CA TRP A 88 -5.60 12.77 -4.90
C TRP A 88 -5.47 12.84 -6.44
N ASP A 89 -4.31 12.44 -6.97
CA ASP A 89 -3.97 12.32 -8.40
C ASP A 89 -2.66 11.51 -8.56
N VAL A 90 -2.24 11.16 -9.79
CA VAL A 90 -0.90 10.57 -10.12
C VAL A 90 0.30 11.36 -9.56
N SER A 91 0.10 12.53 -8.95
CA SER A 91 1.15 13.43 -8.51
C SER A 91 1.20 13.70 -7.01
N ARG A 92 0.23 13.25 -6.20
CA ARG A 92 0.22 13.52 -4.75
C ARG A 92 -0.31 12.37 -3.90
N VAL A 93 0.39 12.15 -2.78
CA VAL A 93 -0.04 11.31 -1.67
C VAL A 93 -0.17 12.18 -0.43
N ILE A 94 -1.30 12.08 0.27
CA ILE A 94 -1.57 12.80 1.51
C ILE A 94 -1.65 11.77 2.65
N LEU A 95 -1.01 12.05 3.77
CA LEU A 95 -0.97 11.16 4.94
C LEU A 95 -1.22 11.94 6.23
N SER A 96 -1.78 11.26 7.23
CA SER A 96 -1.85 11.70 8.62
C SER A 96 -0.72 11.08 9.44
N TRP A 97 0.00 11.87 10.24
CA TRP A 97 1.08 11.35 11.08
C TRP A 97 0.59 10.42 12.19
N GLU A 98 -0.58 10.69 12.77
CA GLU A 98 -1.19 9.80 13.76
C GLU A 98 -1.41 8.41 13.18
N ASP A 99 -1.86 8.34 11.93
CA ASP A 99 -2.11 7.08 11.23
C ASP A 99 -0.82 6.42 10.73
N VAL A 100 0.18 7.20 10.30
CA VAL A 100 1.49 6.62 9.97
C VAL A 100 2.17 6.02 11.20
N ASP A 101 2.03 6.64 12.37
CA ASP A 101 2.64 6.13 13.61
C ASP A 101 1.85 4.99 14.25
N SER A 102 0.56 4.85 13.90
CA SER A 102 -0.31 3.82 14.45
C SER A 102 0.10 2.41 13.98
N ARG A 103 -0.24 1.42 14.80
CA ARG A 103 -0.09 0.00 14.48
C ARG A 103 -1.44 -0.65 14.73
N GLY A 104 -1.82 -1.57 13.87
CA GLY A 104 -2.98 -2.41 14.13
C GLY A 104 -2.74 -3.30 15.35
N ALA A 105 -3.80 -3.91 15.88
CA ALA A 105 -3.66 -4.89 16.93
C ALA A 105 -2.83 -6.11 16.42
N PRO A 106 -2.28 -6.96 17.31
CA PRO A 106 -1.60 -8.18 16.87
C PRO A 106 -2.52 -9.04 15.98
N GLY A 107 -2.09 -9.31 14.74
CA GLY A 107 -2.90 -10.00 13.73
C GLY A 107 -3.79 -9.09 12.88
N GLU A 108 -3.64 -7.77 13.00
CA GLU A 108 -4.25 -6.75 12.15
C GLU A 108 -3.11 -5.94 11.53
N ALA A 109 -2.62 -6.37 10.37
CA ALA A 109 -1.60 -5.63 9.64
C ALA A 109 -2.16 -4.25 9.25
N TYR A 110 -1.45 -3.18 9.64
CA TYR A 110 -1.86 -1.81 9.35
C TYR A 110 -0.64 -0.91 9.13
N ASN A 111 -0.60 -0.25 7.98
CA ASN A 111 0.37 0.74 7.59
C ASN A 111 -0.20 1.64 6.48
N VAL A 112 -0.82 2.76 6.89
CA VAL A 112 -1.44 3.73 5.97
C VAL A 112 -0.48 4.25 4.89
N ALA A 113 0.82 4.35 5.18
CA ALA A 113 1.79 4.80 4.18
C ALA A 113 1.97 3.73 3.08
N VAL A 114 2.05 2.45 3.43
CA VAL A 114 2.09 1.36 2.46
C VAL A 114 0.78 1.29 1.67
N HIS A 115 -0.35 1.45 2.36
CA HIS A 115 -1.69 1.44 1.77
C HIS A 115 -1.84 2.48 0.66
N GLU A 116 -1.60 3.76 0.97
CA GLU A 116 -1.75 4.84 -0.02
C GLU A 116 -0.76 4.70 -1.18
N PHE A 117 0.47 4.27 -0.91
CA PHE A 117 1.43 4.05 -1.99
C PHE A 117 1.10 2.82 -2.83
N ALA A 118 0.40 1.82 -2.29
CA ALA A 118 -0.14 0.72 -3.09
C ALA A 118 -1.24 1.22 -4.03
N HIS A 119 -2.16 2.09 -3.57
CA HIS A 119 -3.12 2.76 -4.46
C HIS A 119 -2.43 3.60 -5.54
N TYR A 120 -1.38 4.33 -5.18
CA TYR A 120 -0.58 5.08 -6.14
C TYR A 120 -0.03 4.17 -7.25
N LEU A 121 0.53 3.01 -6.89
CA LEU A 121 1.03 2.04 -7.85
C LEU A 121 -0.09 1.40 -8.67
N ASP A 122 -1.25 1.14 -8.07
CA ASP A 122 -2.41 0.62 -8.78
C ASP A 122 -2.87 1.60 -9.85
N HIS A 123 -2.90 2.90 -9.53
CA HIS A 123 -3.29 3.95 -10.46
C HIS A 123 -2.26 4.16 -11.58
N GLU A 124 -0.96 4.21 -11.27
CA GLU A 124 0.10 4.42 -12.26
C GLU A 124 0.28 3.22 -13.19
N TRP A 125 0.14 1.99 -12.67
CA TRP A 125 0.52 0.78 -13.39
C TRP A 125 -0.64 -0.21 -13.63
N GLY A 126 -1.87 0.13 -13.24
CA GLY A 126 -3.01 -0.79 -13.31
C GLY A 126 -2.81 -2.02 -12.41
N GLY A 127 -2.19 -1.81 -11.24
CA GLY A 127 -1.99 -2.84 -10.21
C GLY A 127 -0.74 -3.70 -10.38
N ALA A 128 0.02 -3.55 -11.47
CA ALA A 128 1.29 -4.25 -11.66
C ALA A 128 2.23 -3.53 -12.62
N PRO A 129 3.56 -3.56 -12.40
CA PRO A 129 4.58 -2.93 -13.25
C PRO A 129 4.76 -3.65 -14.60
N TRP A 130 3.81 -4.51 -14.98
CA TRP A 130 3.91 -5.44 -16.09
C TRP A 130 3.37 -4.78 -17.34
N ILE A 131 3.98 -5.09 -18.49
CA ILE A 131 3.48 -4.61 -19.78
C ILE A 131 2.02 -5.02 -19.90
N GLU A 132 1.17 -4.06 -20.26
CA GLU A 132 -0.26 -4.30 -20.43
C GLU A 132 -0.49 -5.43 -21.44
N GLY A 133 -1.35 -6.40 -21.07
CA GLY A 133 -1.62 -7.57 -21.89
C GLY A 133 -0.53 -8.64 -21.89
N SER A 134 0.48 -8.55 -21.01
CA SER A 134 1.43 -9.65 -20.81
C SER A 134 0.80 -10.85 -20.10
N ASP A 135 1.35 -12.04 -20.31
CA ASP A 135 0.96 -13.26 -19.57
C ASP A 135 1.15 -13.10 -18.07
N ALA A 136 2.18 -12.35 -17.70
CA ALA A 136 2.43 -11.98 -16.33
C ALA A 136 1.20 -11.20 -15.82
N GLN A 137 0.86 -10.05 -16.42
CA GLN A 137 -0.25 -9.20 -15.94
C GLN A 137 -1.55 -9.98 -15.77
N ARG A 138 -1.89 -10.84 -16.74
CA ARG A 138 -3.07 -11.71 -16.63
C ARG A 138 -3.05 -12.63 -15.43
N ARG A 139 -1.92 -13.31 -15.16
CA ARG A 139 -1.79 -14.20 -14.00
C ARG A 139 -1.91 -13.45 -12.69
N TRP A 140 -1.35 -12.24 -12.62
CA TRP A 140 -1.45 -11.39 -11.44
C TRP A 140 -2.90 -10.95 -11.17
N VAL A 141 -3.57 -10.39 -12.17
CA VAL A 141 -4.97 -9.97 -12.05
C VAL A 141 -5.86 -11.15 -11.68
N GLN A 142 -5.67 -12.31 -12.32
CA GLN A 142 -6.43 -13.52 -12.00
C GLN A 142 -6.20 -13.99 -10.57
N LEU A 143 -4.96 -13.90 -10.06
CA LEU A 143 -4.65 -14.24 -8.67
C LEU A 143 -5.37 -13.30 -7.69
N LEU A 144 -5.33 -12.00 -7.94
CA LEU A 144 -6.05 -11.00 -7.12
C LEU A 144 -7.55 -11.27 -7.12
N ASP A 145 -8.15 -11.46 -8.30
CA ASP A 145 -9.59 -11.71 -8.42
C ASP A 145 -10.01 -12.98 -7.67
N VAL A 146 -9.23 -14.07 -7.77
CA VAL A 146 -9.52 -15.33 -7.07
C VAL A 146 -9.42 -15.18 -5.54
N GLU A 147 -8.38 -14.53 -5.04
CA GLU A 147 -8.20 -14.37 -3.59
C GLU A 147 -9.16 -13.33 -3.00
N LEU A 148 -9.54 -12.30 -3.77
CA LEU A 148 -10.59 -11.34 -3.38
C LEU A 148 -11.95 -12.03 -3.25
N GLU A 149 -12.36 -12.82 -4.24
CA GLU A 149 -13.63 -13.56 -4.15
C GLU A 149 -13.62 -14.58 -3.01
N ARG A 150 -12.47 -15.19 -2.72
CA ARG A 150 -12.30 -16.04 -1.54
C ARG A 150 -12.47 -15.25 -0.25
N LEU A 151 -11.89 -14.06 -0.15
CA LEU A 151 -12.05 -13.19 1.02
C LEU A 151 -13.51 -12.78 1.22
N ARG A 152 -14.20 -12.35 0.15
CA ARG A 152 -15.62 -12.02 0.17
C ARG A 152 -16.48 -13.17 0.70
N ALA A 153 -16.27 -14.37 0.16
CA ALA A 153 -17.00 -15.55 0.63
C ALA A 153 -16.73 -15.89 2.11
N GLN A 154 -15.51 -15.65 2.61
CA GLN A 154 -15.18 -15.82 4.03
C GLN A 154 -15.85 -14.76 4.90
N ALA A 155 -15.82 -13.50 4.48
CA ALA A 155 -16.45 -12.38 5.17
C ALA A 155 -17.98 -12.55 5.25
N ASP A 156 -18.63 -12.92 4.14
CA ASP A 156 -20.06 -13.21 4.08
C ASP A 156 -20.49 -14.36 5.00
N ALA A 157 -19.61 -15.34 5.19
CA ALA A 157 -19.81 -16.46 6.11
C ALA A 157 -19.52 -16.09 7.58
N GLY A 158 -19.08 -14.87 7.87
CA GLY A 158 -18.64 -14.43 9.20
C GLY A 158 -17.40 -15.18 9.71
N ALA A 159 -16.60 -15.75 8.81
CA ALA A 159 -15.37 -16.43 9.17
C ALA A 159 -14.29 -15.40 9.56
N ARG A 160 -13.36 -15.79 10.43
CA ARG A 160 -12.16 -14.98 10.68
C ARG A 160 -11.27 -15.05 9.44
N THR A 161 -10.92 -13.89 8.90
CA THR A 161 -10.05 -13.72 7.74
C THR A 161 -8.64 -13.33 8.21
N PHE A 162 -7.64 -13.59 7.37
CA PHE A 162 -6.27 -13.14 7.64
C PHE A 162 -6.10 -11.66 7.27
N LEU A 163 -6.57 -11.27 6.08
CA LEU A 163 -6.66 -9.86 5.70
C LEU A 163 -7.90 -9.24 6.35
N ASP A 164 -7.82 -7.94 6.64
CA ASP A 164 -8.96 -7.17 7.14
C ASP A 164 -10.14 -7.31 6.16
N PRO A 165 -11.38 -7.59 6.63
CA PRO A 165 -12.57 -7.65 5.78
C PRO A 165 -12.80 -6.39 4.92
N TYR A 166 -12.25 -5.24 5.32
CA TYR A 166 -12.23 -4.02 4.51
C TYR A 166 -11.64 -4.24 3.10
N ALA A 167 -10.64 -5.13 2.99
CA ALA A 167 -10.05 -5.53 1.71
C ALA A 167 -11.05 -6.17 0.72
N ALA A 168 -12.26 -6.52 1.16
CA ALA A 168 -13.31 -7.10 0.32
C ALA A 168 -14.12 -6.06 -0.47
N GLU A 169 -13.98 -4.76 -0.18
CA GLU A 169 -14.74 -3.68 -0.83
C GLU A 169 -14.50 -3.68 -2.34
N ASP A 170 -13.25 -3.50 -2.76
CA ASP A 170 -12.86 -3.62 -4.16
C ASP A 170 -11.41 -4.14 -4.32
N ARG A 171 -10.97 -4.25 -5.58
CA ARG A 171 -9.65 -4.80 -5.91
C ARG A 171 -8.49 -3.88 -5.52
N GLY A 172 -8.69 -2.56 -5.55
CA GLY A 172 -7.70 -1.59 -5.13
C GLY A 172 -7.45 -1.72 -3.63
N GLU A 173 -8.51 -1.74 -2.83
CA GLU A 173 -8.43 -1.98 -1.39
C GLU A 173 -7.81 -3.33 -1.05
N PHE A 174 -8.20 -4.37 -1.80
CA PHE A 174 -7.62 -5.70 -1.65
C PHE A 174 -6.10 -5.69 -1.84
N PHE A 175 -5.63 -5.01 -2.88
CA PHE A 175 -4.21 -4.88 -3.15
C PHE A 175 -3.49 -4.07 -2.06
N ALA A 176 -4.08 -2.96 -1.61
CA ALA A 176 -3.50 -2.10 -0.59
C ALA A 176 -3.34 -2.83 0.76
N VAL A 177 -4.40 -3.49 1.25
CA VAL A 177 -4.36 -4.26 2.51
C VAL A 177 -3.45 -5.48 2.41
N ALA A 178 -3.42 -6.16 1.27
CA ALA A 178 -2.46 -7.24 1.05
C ALA A 178 -1.01 -6.71 1.10
N SER A 179 -0.76 -5.52 0.56
CA SER A 179 0.55 -4.87 0.62
C SER A 179 0.95 -4.52 2.06
N GLU A 180 0.02 -4.04 2.88
CA GLU A 180 0.25 -3.82 4.31
C GLU A 180 0.68 -5.11 5.02
N ALA A 181 -0.07 -6.19 4.82
CA ALA A 181 0.27 -7.51 5.38
C ALA A 181 1.63 -8.03 4.90
N PHE A 182 2.02 -7.72 3.66
CA PHE A 182 3.32 -8.12 3.09
C PHE A 182 4.51 -7.50 3.82
N PHE A 183 4.40 -6.26 4.32
CA PHE A 183 5.49 -5.61 5.04
C PHE A 183 5.38 -5.73 6.56
N GLU A 184 4.16 -5.71 7.12
CA GLU A 184 3.97 -5.74 8.58
C GLU A 184 3.97 -7.17 9.15
N GLU A 185 3.37 -8.14 8.44
CA GLU A 185 3.24 -9.53 8.92
C GLU A 185 3.70 -10.61 7.90
N PRO A 186 4.88 -10.47 7.27
CA PRO A 186 5.26 -11.28 6.12
C PRO A 186 5.33 -12.79 6.37
N ALA A 187 5.86 -13.20 7.53
CA ALA A 187 5.98 -14.62 7.86
C ALA A 187 4.60 -15.28 8.07
N LEU A 188 3.65 -14.52 8.60
CA LEU A 188 2.27 -15.00 8.77
C LEU A 188 1.57 -15.03 7.42
N PHE A 189 1.71 -13.99 6.61
CA PHE A 189 1.13 -13.91 5.27
C PHE A 189 1.63 -15.06 4.36
N ALA A 190 2.93 -15.31 4.34
CA ALA A 190 3.52 -16.41 3.58
C ALA A 190 2.96 -17.79 3.97
N ARG A 191 2.44 -17.94 5.20
CA ARG A 191 1.81 -19.17 5.67
C ARG A 191 0.32 -19.23 5.34
N GLU A 192 -0.43 -18.17 5.59
CA GLU A 192 -1.90 -18.16 5.47
C GLU A 192 -2.35 -18.03 4.00
N LEU A 193 -1.66 -17.23 3.20
CA LEU A 193 -1.98 -16.96 1.78
C LEU A 193 -0.70 -17.03 0.92
N PRO A 194 -0.08 -18.22 0.79
CA PRO A 194 1.23 -18.37 0.15
C PRO A 194 1.27 -17.95 -1.32
N ALA A 195 0.21 -18.19 -2.08
CA ALA A 195 0.16 -17.82 -3.49
C ALA A 195 0.17 -16.29 -3.67
N LEU A 196 -0.62 -15.57 -2.85
CA LEU A 196 -0.67 -14.12 -2.87
C LEU A 196 0.64 -13.49 -2.39
N TYR A 197 1.23 -14.04 -1.32
CA TYR A 197 2.54 -13.60 -0.83
C TYR A 197 3.62 -13.73 -1.92
N LEU A 198 3.70 -14.87 -2.60
CA LEU A 198 4.66 -15.09 -3.69
C LEU A 198 4.41 -14.15 -4.87
N GLY A 199 3.14 -13.87 -5.18
CA GLY A 199 2.76 -12.89 -6.19
C GLY A 199 3.27 -11.49 -5.85
N LEU A 200 3.10 -11.04 -4.60
CA LEU A 200 3.62 -9.75 -4.13
C LEU A 200 5.16 -9.73 -4.04
N ALA A 201 5.78 -10.85 -3.70
CA ALA A 201 7.24 -10.98 -3.69
C ALA A 201 7.82 -10.84 -5.10
N ASP A 202 7.21 -11.46 -6.11
CA ASP A 202 7.59 -11.30 -7.52
C ASP A 202 7.27 -9.89 -8.03
N LEU A 203 6.12 -9.34 -7.61
CA LEU A 203 5.72 -7.97 -7.89
C LEU A 203 6.80 -7.01 -7.40
N TYR A 204 7.00 -6.88 -6.09
CA TYR A 204 7.93 -5.92 -5.49
C TYR A 204 9.39 -6.30 -5.66
N ARG A 205 9.70 -7.55 -6.03
CA ARG A 205 11.06 -8.12 -6.05
C ARG A 205 11.73 -8.06 -4.68
N LEU A 206 10.92 -8.25 -3.64
CA LEU A 206 11.32 -8.24 -2.23
C LEU A 206 10.81 -9.53 -1.57
N ASP A 207 11.46 -9.94 -0.48
CA ASP A 207 11.02 -11.08 0.33
C ASP A 207 11.13 -10.72 1.82
N PRO A 208 10.13 -9.99 2.39
CA PRO A 208 10.20 -9.54 3.77
C PRO A 208 10.12 -10.67 4.81
N ALA A 209 9.62 -11.85 4.44
CA ALA A 209 9.64 -13.02 5.32
C ALA A 209 11.05 -13.60 5.51
N ALA A 210 11.98 -13.27 4.61
CA ALA A 210 13.39 -13.65 4.71
C ALA A 210 14.27 -12.58 5.38
N TRP A 211 13.69 -11.44 5.78
CA TRP A 211 14.37 -10.43 6.59
C TRP A 211 14.36 -10.81 8.09
#